data_AF-A0A934R600-F1
#
_entry.id   AF-A0A934R600-F1
#
_cell.length_a   1.000
_cell.length_b   1.000
_cell.length_c   1.000
_cell.angle_alpha   90.00
_cell.angle_beta   90.00
_cell.angle_gamma   90.00
#
_symmetry.space_group_name_H-M   'P 1'
#
loop_
_entity.id
_entity.type
_entity.pdbx_description
1 polymer ?
#
loop_
_entity_poly.entity_id
_entity_poly.type
_entity_poly.pdbx_seq_one_letter_code
_entity_poly.pdbx_strand_id
1 'polypeptide(L)'
;MGPYLLAFSLICGILCYGLMRKPVWMWYFGWVFLFLFAGFFCQFFFGAMIASQTHLQVVFSGVYLTGGLVLWMPSALWWIRIRSQFTARF
;
A
#
# COMPACT_ATOMS: atom_id res chain seq x y z
N MET A 1 3.89 13.40 -16.40
CA MET A 1 4.54 12.54 -15.38
C MET A 1 5.19 13.34 -14.24
N GLY A 2 5.86 14.48 -14.51
CA GLY A 2 6.50 15.33 -13.48
C GLY A 2 5.65 15.86 -12.30
N PRO A 3 4.41 16.37 -12.49
CA PRO A 3 3.64 16.95 -11.37
C PRO A 3 3.14 15.89 -10.37
N TYR A 4 2.89 14.66 -10.84
CA TYR A 4 2.46 13.55 -9.99
C TYR A 4 3.59 13.04 -9.08
N LEU A 5 4.84 13.06 -9.56
CA LEU A 5 6.01 12.68 -8.76
C LEU A 5 6.28 13.66 -7.63
N LEU A 6 6.12 14.97 -7.88
CA LEU A 6 6.24 16.00 -6.85
C LEU A 6 5.14 15.89 -5.79
N ALA A 7 3.89 15.68 -6.22
CA ALA A 7 2.77 15.46 -5.31
C ALA A 7 2.98 14.20 -4.44
N PHE A 8 3.46 13.10 -5.04
CA PHE A 8 3.76 11.87 -4.33
C PHE A 8 4.89 12.07 -3.30
N SER A 9 5.96 12.77 -3.67
CA SER A 9 7.07 13.10 -2.75
C SER A 9 6.60 13.93 -1.55
N LEU A 10 5.75 14.94 -1.78
CA LEU A 10 5.15 15.75 -0.72
C LEU A 10 4.26 14.92 0.21
N ILE A 11 3.42 14.04 -0.35
CA ILE A 11 2.56 13.14 0.42
C ILE A 11 3.42 12.19 1.27
N CYS A 12 4.48 11.61 0.70
CA CYS A 12 5.43 10.78 1.43
C CYS A 12 6.15 11.56 2.54
N GLY A 13 6.53 12.82 2.30
CA GLY A 13 7.15 13.68 3.31
C GLY A 13 6.23 13.97 4.50
N ILE A 14 4.97 14.30 4.22
CA ILE A 14 3.93 14.50 5.25
C ILE A 14 3.67 13.20 6.01
N LEU A 15 3.66 12.06 5.29
CA LEU A 15 3.54 10.74 5.88
C LEU A 15 4.70 10.44 6.85
N CYS A 16 5.94 10.64 6.43
CA CYS A 16 7.12 10.45 7.28
C CYS A 16 7.08 11.33 8.52
N TYR A 17 6.73 12.61 8.36
CA TYR A 17 6.62 13.55 9.47
C TYR A 17 5.50 13.17 10.45
N GLY A 18 4.33 12.79 9.95
CA GLY A 18 3.23 12.30 10.77
C GLY A 18 3.57 10.99 11.49
N LEU A 19 4.29 10.08 10.83
CA LEU A 19 4.81 8.86 11.47
C LEU A 19 5.78 9.15 12.60
N MET A 20 6.63 10.18 12.50
CA MET A 20 7.53 10.58 13.58
C MET A 20 6.78 11.11 14.81
N ARG A 21 5.70 11.86 14.61
CA ARG A 21 4.87 12.38 15.70
C ARG A 21 3.94 11.34 16.31
N LYS A 22 3.76 10.19 15.63
CA LYS A 22 2.88 9.08 16.02
C LYS A 22 1.48 9.51 16.53
N PRO A 23 0.77 10.47 15.91
CA PRO A 23 -0.59 10.79 16.32
C PRO A 23 -1.53 9.64 15.93
N VAL A 24 -2.55 9.39 16.74
CA VAL A 24 -3.52 8.28 16.53
C VAL A 24 -4.14 8.28 15.12
N TRP A 25 -4.45 9.45 14.57
CA TRP A 25 -5.01 9.57 13.21
C TRP A 25 -4.08 9.01 12.13
N MET A 26 -2.76 9.04 12.35
CA MET A 26 -1.78 8.50 11.40
C MET A 26 -1.86 6.98 11.29
N TRP A 27 -2.24 6.31 12.38
CA TRP A 27 -2.40 4.86 12.36
C TRP A 27 -3.58 4.46 11.46
N TYR A 28 -4.71 5.17 11.56
CA TYR A 28 -5.86 4.99 10.65
C TYR A 28 -5.49 5.35 9.21
N PHE A 29 -4.74 6.42 9.02
CA PHE A 29 -4.27 6.82 7.68
C PHE A 29 -3.36 5.78 7.03
N GLY A 30 -2.49 5.12 7.81
CA GLY A 30 -1.67 4.01 7.31
C GLY A 30 -2.50 2.80 6.87
N TRP A 31 -3.63 2.53 7.52
CA TRP A 31 -4.58 1.51 7.05
C TRP A 31 -5.21 1.87 5.72
N VAL A 32 -5.65 3.12 5.56
CA VAL A 32 -6.17 3.62 4.28
C VAL A 32 -5.13 3.41 3.17
N PHE A 33 -3.86 3.72 3.45
CA PHE A 33 -2.77 3.54 2.49
C PHE A 33 -2.53 2.05 2.15
N LEU A 34 -2.52 1.17 3.14
CA LEU A 34 -2.40 -0.28 2.93
C LEU A 34 -3.58 -0.84 2.11
N PHE A 35 -4.81 -0.39 2.35
CA PHE A 35 -5.98 -0.78 1.55
C PHE A 35 -5.89 -0.28 0.12
N LEU A 36 -5.48 0.97 -0.10
CA LEU A 36 -5.25 1.51 -1.44
C LEU A 36 -4.18 0.71 -2.19
N PHE A 37 -3.10 0.31 -1.50
CA PHE A 37 -2.06 -0.52 -2.07
C PHE A 37 -2.62 -1.89 -2.48
N ALA A 38 -3.37 -2.57 -1.59
CA ALA A 38 -4.04 -3.83 -1.94
C ALA A 38 -4.98 -3.68 -3.14
N GLY A 39 -5.76 -2.59 -3.20
CA GLY A 39 -6.62 -2.26 -4.33
C GLY A 39 -5.84 -2.09 -5.63
N PHE A 40 -4.69 -1.42 -5.60
CA PHE A 40 -3.82 -1.23 -6.76
C PHE A 40 -3.29 -2.57 -7.30
N PHE A 41 -2.79 -3.45 -6.43
CA PHE A 41 -2.35 -4.80 -6.84
C PHE A 41 -3.50 -5.61 -7.44
N CYS A 42 -4.69 -5.53 -6.82
CA CYS A 42 -5.88 -6.23 -7.28
C CYS A 42 -6.34 -5.74 -8.66
N GLN A 43 -6.36 -4.41 -8.86
CA GLN A 43 -6.70 -3.79 -10.14
C GLN A 43 -5.71 -4.18 -11.24
N PHE A 44 -4.41 -4.20 -10.95
CA PHE A 44 -3.40 -4.67 -11.90
C PHE A 44 -3.60 -6.14 -12.26
N PHE A 45 -3.87 -6.99 -11.26
CA PHE A 45 -4.13 -8.40 -11.47
C PHE A 45 -5.37 -8.66 -12.34
N PHE A 46 -6.51 -8.07 -11.99
CA PHE A 46 -7.74 -8.23 -12.78
C PHE A 46 -7.61 -7.62 -14.17
N GLY A 47 -6.95 -6.46 -14.31
CA GLY A 47 -6.66 -5.86 -15.61
C GLY A 47 -5.80 -6.77 -16.49
N ALA A 48 -4.74 -7.35 -15.92
CA ALA A 48 -3.85 -8.27 -16.63
C ALA A 48 -4.53 -9.60 -16.97
N MET A 49 -5.40 -10.11 -16.10
CA MET A 49 -6.21 -11.32 -16.36
C MET A 49 -7.23 -11.10 -17.49
N ILE A 50 -7.98 -9.99 -17.47
CA ILE A 50 -8.98 -9.68 -18.51
C ILE A 50 -8.32 -9.46 -19.87
N ALA A 51 -7.15 -8.83 -19.90
CA ALA A 51 -6.39 -8.59 -21.13
C ALA A 51 -5.54 -9.80 -21.57
N SER A 52 -5.49 -10.87 -20.78
CA SER A 52 -4.60 -12.00 -21.06
C SER A 52 -5.10 -12.81 -22.26
N GLN A 53 -4.28 -12.90 -23.30
CA GLN A 53 -4.54 -13.75 -24.46
C GLN A 53 -3.67 -15.01 -24.48
N THR A 54 -2.74 -15.13 -23.53
CA THR A 54 -1.75 -16.21 -23.47
C THR A 54 -1.57 -16.73 -22.05
N HIS A 55 -1.33 -18.04 -21.92
CA HIS A 55 -1.09 -18.70 -20.63
C HIS A 55 0.09 -18.11 -19.84
N LEU A 56 1.10 -17.57 -20.53
CA LEU A 56 2.23 -16.90 -19.89
C LEU A 56 1.81 -15.63 -19.13
N GLN A 57 0.89 -14.83 -19.68
CA GLN A 57 0.41 -13.61 -19.03
C GLN A 57 -0.39 -13.91 -17.77
N VAL A 58 -1.14 -15.02 -17.74
CA VAL A 58 -1.85 -15.50 -16.55
C VAL A 58 -0.86 -15.87 -15.44
N VAL A 59 0.21 -16.60 -15.79
CA VAL A 59 1.27 -16.98 -14.83
C VAL A 59 1.97 -15.73 -14.27
N PHE A 60 2.35 -14.77 -15.13
CA PHE A 60 2.96 -13.52 -14.68
C PHE A 60 2.04 -12.71 -13.75
N SER A 61 0.75 -12.66 -14.07
CA SER A 61 -0.25 -12.00 -13.21
C SER A 61 -0.36 -12.70 -11.86
N GLY A 62 -0.36 -14.03 -11.83
CA GLY A 62 -0.35 -14.82 -10.60
C GLY A 62 0.89 -14.55 -9.75
N VAL A 63 2.09 -14.51 -10.35
CA VAL A 63 3.34 -14.16 -9.64
C VAL A 63 3.26 -12.75 -9.08
N TYR A 64 2.74 -11.79 -9.84
CA TYR A 64 2.57 -10.41 -9.39
C TYR A 64 1.63 -10.31 -8.18
N LEU A 65 0.48 -11.00 -8.22
CA LEU A 65 -0.46 -11.05 -7.09
C LEU A 65 0.17 -11.69 -5.86
N THR A 66 0.86 -12.83 -6.03
CA THR A 66 1.51 -13.56 -4.94
C THR A 66 2.63 -12.71 -4.32
N GLY A 67 3.44 -12.04 -5.14
CA GLY A 67 4.46 -11.10 -4.67
C GLY A 67 3.85 -9.91 -3.93
N GLY A 68 2.74 -9.35 -4.42
CA GLY A 68 1.98 -8.31 -3.74
C GLY A 68 1.46 -8.76 -2.37
N LEU A 69 0.90 -9.97 -2.27
CA LEU A 69 0.43 -10.55 -1.01
C LEU A 69 1.56 -10.77 -0.01
N VAL A 70 2.71 -11.29 -0.46
CA VAL A 70 3.88 -11.53 0.39
C VAL A 70 4.46 -10.22 0.93
N LEU A 71 4.34 -9.10 0.22
CA LEU A 71 4.74 -7.79 0.74
C LEU A 71 3.65 -7.16 1.62
N TRP A 72 2.38 -7.32 1.26
CA TRP A 72 1.26 -6.70 1.95
C TRP A 72 0.96 -7.35 3.31
N MET A 73 0.92 -8.69 3.39
CA MET A 73 0.59 -9.40 4.64
C MET A 73 1.54 -9.06 5.80
N PRO A 74 2.87 -9.14 5.66
CA PRO A 74 3.80 -8.78 6.73
C PRO A 74 3.67 -7.31 7.11
N SER A 75 3.47 -6.42 6.13
CA SER A 75 3.27 -4.99 6.37
C SER A 75 2.01 -4.73 7.19
N ALA A 76 0.89 -5.38 6.87
CA ALA A 76 -0.36 -5.27 7.61
C ALA A 76 -0.24 -5.84 9.03
N LEU A 77 0.36 -7.03 9.19
CA LEU A 77 0.60 -7.66 10.49
C LEU A 77 1.50 -6.80 11.39
N TRP A 78 2.54 -6.20 10.82
CA TRP A 78 3.40 -5.25 11.51
C TRP A 78 2.61 -4.00 11.92
N TRP A 79 1.81 -3.43 11.01
CA TRP A 79 1.02 -2.22 11.26
C TRP A 79 -0.02 -2.40 12.38
N ILE A 80 -0.65 -3.58 12.48
CA ILE A 80 -1.56 -3.93 13.60
C ILE A 80 -0.83 -3.80 14.94
N ARG A 81 0.37 -4.40 15.05
CA ARG A 81 1.11 -4.55 16.31
C ARG A 81 1.59 -3.21 16.90
N ILE A 82 1.74 -2.19 16.07
CA ILE A 82 2.35 -0.91 16.48
C ILE A 82 1.31 0.08 16.99
N ARG A 83 0.02 -0.29 17.01
CA ARG A 83 -1.07 0.59 17.47
C ARG A 83 -0.79 1.25 18.82
N SER A 84 -0.18 0.52 19.76
CA SER A 84 0.16 0.98 21.11
C SER A 84 1.22 2.08 21.15
N GLN A 85 2.01 2.24 20.08
CA GLN A 85 3.02 3.30 19.98
C GLN A 85 2.43 4.64 19.52
N PHE A 86 1.17 4.66 19.05
CA PHE A 86 0.50 5.87 18.58
C PHE A 86 -0.30 6.50 19.72
N THR A 87 0.15 7.68 20.16
CA THR A 87 -0.42 8.42 21.30
C THR A 87 -1.53 9.35 20.84
N ALA A 88 -2.60 9.45 21.63
CA ALA A 88 -3.65 10.45 21.43
C ALA A 88 -3.15 11.83 21.86
N ARG A 89 -2.11 12.34 21.21
CA ARG A 89 -1.73 13.75 21.31
C ARG A 89 -2.29 14.44 20.08
N PHE A 90 -3.31 15.25 20.33
CA PHE A 90 -3.87 16.21 19.39
C PHE A 90 -2.77 17.17 18.89
#